data_AF-A0A3A6PFG4-F1
#
_entry.id   AF-A0A3A6PFG4-F1
#
_cell.length_a   1.000
_cell.length_b   1.000
_cell.length_c   1.000
_cell.angle_alpha   90.00
_cell.angle_beta   90.00
_cell.angle_gamma   90.00
#
_symmetry.space_group_name_H-M   'P 1'
#
loop_
_entity.id
_entity.type
_entity.pdbx_description
1 polymer ?
#
loop_
_entity_poly.entity_id
_entity_poly.type
_entity_poly.pdbx_seq_one_letter_code
_entity_poly.pdbx_strand_id
1 'polypeptide(L)' 'MLNAVTIGLTGYLFLICILCGLFLLFIDARESHVSNRELRLSKVFGWIHLTLGLAILIMLWLI' A
#
# COMPACT_ATOMS: atom_id res chain seq x y z
N MET A 1 -15.58 -19.33 -12.75
CA MET A 1 -14.17 -19.56 -12.37
C MET A 1 -13.33 -18.30 -12.55
N LEU A 2 -13.43 -17.58 -13.67
CA LEU A 2 -12.68 -16.33 -13.91
C LEU A 2 -12.87 -15.28 -12.78
N ASN A 3 -14.13 -14.98 -12.40
CA ASN A 3 -14.41 -13.99 -11.34
C ASN A 3 -13.82 -14.35 -9.97
N ALA A 4 -13.80 -15.64 -9.60
CA ALA A 4 -13.24 -16.06 -8.32
C ALA A 4 -11.71 -15.88 -8.28
N VAL A 5 -11.04 -16.13 -9.41
CA VAL A 5 -9.60 -15.89 -9.56
C VAL A 5 -9.32 -14.39 -9.55
N THR A 6 -10.11 -13.58 -10.25
CA THR A 6 -9.96 -12.12 -10.27
C THR A 6 -10.15 -11.51 -8.89
N ILE A 7 -11.22 -11.86 -8.17
CA ILE A 7 -11.48 -11.36 -6.80
C ILE A 7 -10.37 -11.78 -5.84
N GLY A 8 -9.91 -13.04 -5.93
CA GLY A 8 -8.80 -13.54 -5.11
C GLY A 8 -7.49 -12.81 -5.38
N LEU A 9 -7.15 -12.58 -6.66
CA LEU A 9 -5.94 -11.86 -7.05
C LEU A 9 -5.99 -10.40 -6.59
N THR A 10 -7.12 -9.73 -6.78
CA THR A 10 -7.34 -8.33 -6.38
C THR A 10 -7.24 -8.16 -4.86
N GLY A 11 -7.81 -9.09 -4.08
CA GLY A 11 -7.66 -9.10 -2.62
C GLY A 11 -6.21 -9.33 -2.17
N TYR A 12 -5.45 -10.16 -2.88
CA TYR A 12 -4.03 -10.40 -2.59
C TYR A 12 -3.17 -9.16 -2.90
N LEU A 13 -3.40 -8.53 -4.04
CA LEU A 13 -2.76 -7.27 -4.44
C LEU A 13 -3.06 -6.14 -3.44
N PHE A 14 -4.29 -6.07 -2.94
CA PHE A 14 -4.68 -5.13 -1.90
C PHE A 14 -3.89 -5.35 -0.60
N LEU A 15 -3.82 -6.59 -0.11
CA LEU A 15 -3.07 -6.92 1.10
C LEU A 15 -1.59 -6.58 0.97
N ILE A 16 -0.95 -6.90 -0.17
CA ILE A 16 0.45 -6.55 -0.43
C ILE A 16 0.64 -5.02 -0.44
N CYS A 17 -0.25 -4.27 -1.11
CA CYS A 17 -0.15 -2.81 -1.15
C CYS A 17 -0.26 -2.18 0.25
N ILE A 18 -1.20 -2.65 1.07
CA ILE A 18 -1.36 -2.16 2.44
C ILE A 18 -0.16 -2.55 3.30
N LEU A 19 0.30 -3.80 3.25
CA LEU A 19 1.46 -4.26 4.02
C LEU A 19 2.72 -3.47 3.65
N CYS A 20 2.99 -3.26 2.37
CA CYS A 20 4.13 -2.45 1.92
C CYS A 20 4.00 -0.99 2.35
N GLY A 21 2.82 -0.36 2.21
CA GLY A 21 2.59 1.02 2.64
C GLY A 21 2.77 1.19 4.15
N LEU A 22 2.25 0.25 4.95
CA LEU A 22 2.42 0.24 6.40
C LEU A 22 3.87 -0.01 6.81
N PHE A 23 4.55 -0.94 6.13
CA PHE A 23 5.94 -1.26 6.41
C PHE A 23 6.86 -0.07 6.15
N LEU A 24 6.66 0.64 5.03
CA LEU A 24 7.37 1.89 4.74
C LEU A 24 7.10 2.95 5.80
N LEU A 25 5.84 3.16 6.20
CA LEU A 25 5.53 4.12 7.26
C LEU A 25 6.11 3.74 8.62
N PHE A 26 6.13 2.44 8.95
CA PHE A 26 6.51 1.94 10.27
C PHE A 26 8.03 1.83 10.45
N ILE A 27 8.76 1.41 9.41
CA ILE A 27 10.23 1.42 9.42
C ILE A 27 10.76 2.84 9.55
N ASP A 28 10.18 3.78 8.80
CA ASP A 28 10.63 5.17 8.81
C ASP A 28 10.35 5.85 10.16
N ALA A 29 9.24 5.51 10.82
CA ALA A 29 8.93 5.98 12.17
C ALA A 29 9.93 5.46 13.23
N ARG A 30 10.65 4.37 12.96
CA ARG A 30 11.58 3.73 13.88
C ARG A 30 13.01 4.24 13.72
N GLU A 31 13.41 4.66 12.53
CA GLU A 31 14.74 5.23 12.30
C GLU A 31 14.73 6.75 12.52
N SER A 32 15.09 7.17 13.74
CA SER A 32 15.18 8.60 14.10
C SER A 32 16.39 9.33 13.49
N HIS A 33 17.25 8.63 12.73
CA HIS A 33 18.52 9.14 12.20
C HIS A 33 18.54 9.38 10.69
N VAL A 34 17.44 9.12 9.99
CA VAL A 34 17.37 9.25 8.53
C VAL A 34 17.23 10.72 8.13
N SER A 35 17.89 11.11 7.05
CA SER A 35 17.86 12.49 6.55
C SER A 35 16.42 12.94 6.26
N ASN A 36 16.07 14.19 6.59
CA ASN A 36 14.74 14.78 6.36
C ASN A 36 14.22 14.59 4.91
N ARG A 37 15.12 14.44 3.95
CA ARG A 37 14.81 14.23 2.54
C ARG A 37 14.29 12.81 2.25
N GLU A 38 14.86 11.81 2.91
CA GLU A 38 14.47 10.40 2.77
C GLU A 38 13.16 10.13 3.51
N LEU A 39 12.98 10.75 4.68
CA LEU A 39 11.73 10.70 5.45
C LEU A 39 10.54 11.23 4.64
N ARG A 40 10.76 12.28 3.84
CA ARG A 40 9.75 12.85 2.96
C ARG A 40 9.45 11.93 1.77
N LEU A 41 10.45 11.30 1.19
CA LEU A 41 10.29 10.33 0.10
C LEU A 41 9.53 9.08 0.57
N SER A 42 9.87 8.56 1.74
CA SER A 42 9.23 7.39 2.34
C SER A 42 7.77 7.65 2.68
N LYS A 43 7.45 8.81 3.26
CA LYS A 43 6.06 9.25 3.46
C LYS A 43 5.28 9.33 2.15
N VAL A 44 5.88 9.87 1.08
CA VAL A 44 5.25 9.95 -0.25
C VAL A 44 5.02 8.55 -0.81
N PHE A 45 6.01 7.66 -0.73
CA PHE A 45 5.89 6.27 -1.20
C PHE A 45 4.84 5.47 -0.43
N GLY A 46 4.79 5.64 0.90
CA GLY A 46 3.77 5.06 1.76
C GLY A 46 2.38 5.58 1.41
N TRP A 47 2.22 6.89 1.19
CA TRP A 47 0.96 7.47 0.72
C TRP A 47 0.53 6.94 -0.65
N ILE A 48 1.46 6.78 -1.60
CA ILE A 48 1.15 6.20 -2.91
C ILE A 48 0.63 4.77 -2.75
N HIS A 49 1.29 3.93 -1.95
CA HIS A 49 0.84 2.55 -1.70
C HIS A 49 -0.53 2.49 -1.02
N LEU A 50 -0.79 3.40 -0.07
CA LEU A 50 -2.06 3.48 0.63
C LEU A 50 -3.19 3.94 -0.30
N THR A 51 -2.91 4.91 -1.17
CA THR A 51 -3.85 5.41 -2.19
C THR A 51 -4.13 4.33 -3.25
N LEU A 52 -3.11 3.57 -3.64
CA LEU A 52 -3.24 2.47 -4.59
C LEU A 52 -4.08 1.33 -4.00
N GLY A 53 -3.84 0.96 -2.73
CA GLY A 53 -4.68 0.02 -1.99
C GLY A 53 -6.13 0.48 -1.92
N LEU A 54 -6.37 1.76 -1.60
CA LEU A 54 -7.72 2.33 -1.57
C LEU A 54 -8.40 2.28 -2.94
N ALA A 55 -7.68 2.60 -4.03
CA ALA A 55 -8.21 2.52 -5.39
C ALA A 55 -8.60 1.09 -5.77
N ILE A 56 -7.77 0.10 -5.39
CA ILE A 56 -8.07 -1.32 -5.58
C ILE A 56 -9.33 -1.74 -4.79
N LEU A 57 -9.48 -1.25 -3.55
CA LEU A 57 -10.67 -1.51 -2.72
C LEU A 57 -11.94 -0.94 -3.37
N ILE A 58 -11.88 0.29 -3.88
CA ILE A 58 -13.00 0.94 -4.56
C ILE A 58 -13.37 0.18 -5.84
N MET A 59 -12.38 -0.23 -6.64
CA MET A 59 -12.59 -1.03 -7.84
C MET A 59 -13.21 -2.40 -7.52
N LEU A 60 -12.75 -3.04 -6.44
CA LEU A 60 -13.33 -4.31 -5.98
C LEU A 60 -14.77 -4.14 -5.50
N TRP A 61 -15.11 -3.01 -4.88
CA TRP A 61 -16.46 -2.70 -4.42
C TRP A 61 -17.43 -2.38 -5.58
N LEU A 62 -16.93 -1.80 -6.67
CA LEU A 62 -17.71 -1.48 -7.87
C LEU A 62 -18.01 -2.70 -8.76
N ILE A 63 -17.27 -3.79 -8.57
CA ILE A 63 -17.46 -5.10 -9.25
C ILE A 63 -18.49 -5.93 -8.49
#